data_AF-A0A952IC84-F1
#
_entry.id   AF-A0A952IC84-F1
#
_cell.length_a   1.000
_cell.length_b   1.000
_cell.length_c   1.000
_cell.angle_alpha   90.00
_cell.angle_beta   90.00
_cell.angle_gamma   90.00
#
_symmetry.space_group_name_H-M   'P 1'
#
loop_
_entity.id
_entity.type
_entity.pdbx_description
1 polymer ?
#
loop_
_entity_poly.entity_id
_entity_poly.type
_entity_poly.pdbx_seq_one_letter_code
_entity_poly.pdbx_strand_id
1 'polypeptide(L)'
;NAPSVIATAAFALGELKSDSAVQPLSRLLGHEDPNIRKQVATAYAKMGEMGLAVLQEAFEGAWQQKENNAVHLRLTVMTVYLEMVEFHPDLMGDVLPLVVRALDDENWLVKAQAAQVVGRTAQMLSLKESLAPEDPL
;
A
#
# COMPACT_ATOMS: atom_id res chain seq x y z
N ASN A 1 -9.02 22.08 -10.11
CA ASN A 1 -8.44 21.24 -9.04
C ASN A 1 -9.47 20.91 -7.98
N ALA A 2 -10.57 20.25 -8.35
CA ALA A 2 -11.54 19.76 -7.35
C ALA A 2 -11.00 18.45 -6.76
N PRO A 3 -10.85 18.32 -5.43
CA PRO A 3 -10.30 17.10 -4.82
C PRO A 3 -11.05 15.82 -5.20
N SER A 4 -12.36 15.92 -5.38
CA SER A 4 -13.22 14.83 -5.85
C SER A 4 -12.84 14.35 -7.25
N VAL A 5 -12.54 15.25 -8.18
CA VAL A 5 -12.15 14.90 -9.57
C VAL A 5 -10.81 14.18 -9.58
N ILE A 6 -9.85 14.62 -8.76
CA ILE A 6 -8.53 13.99 -8.64
C ILE A 6 -8.68 12.58 -8.07
N ALA A 7 -9.44 12.41 -6.99
CA ALA A 7 -9.72 11.11 -6.39
C ALA A 7 -10.39 10.15 -7.38
N THR A 8 -11.42 10.60 -8.10
CA THR A 8 -12.11 9.78 -9.11
C THR A 8 -11.20 9.40 -10.28
N ALA A 9 -10.37 10.34 -10.75
CA ALA A 9 -9.41 10.06 -11.83
C ALA A 9 -8.36 9.03 -11.38
N ALA A 10 -7.78 9.20 -10.19
CA ALA A 10 -6.82 8.24 -9.63
C ALA A 10 -7.44 6.84 -9.53
N PHE A 11 -8.65 6.74 -8.97
CA PHE A 11 -9.38 5.48 -8.87
C PHE A 11 -9.55 4.81 -10.24
N ALA A 12 -10.07 5.55 -11.23
CA ALA A 12 -10.30 5.02 -12.58
C ALA A 12 -8.99 4.56 -13.26
N LEU A 13 -7.89 5.29 -13.07
CA LEU A 13 -6.59 4.92 -13.65
C LEU A 13 -6.00 3.66 -13.01
N GLY A 14 -6.25 3.45 -11.71
CA GLY A 14 -5.90 2.21 -11.01
C GLY A 14 -6.67 0.99 -11.53
N GLU A 15 -7.98 1.15 -11.75
CA GLU A 15 -8.83 0.09 -12.36
C GLU A 15 -8.36 -0.25 -13.78
N LEU A 16 -7.95 0.76 -14.56
CA LEU A 16 -7.45 0.57 -15.93
C LEU A 16 -6.03 0.00 -15.98
N LYS A 17 -5.31 -0.06 -14.85
CA LYS A 17 -3.90 -0.45 -14.78
C LYS A 17 -3.03 0.29 -15.80
N SER A 18 -3.26 1.59 -15.94
CA SER A 18 -2.63 2.40 -17.00
C SER A 18 -1.20 2.80 -16.63
N ASP A 19 -0.19 2.23 -17.29
CA ASP A 19 1.23 2.55 -17.05
C ASP A 19 1.54 4.04 -17.22
N SER A 20 0.89 4.69 -18.19
CA SER A 20 1.02 6.13 -18.43
C SER A 20 0.54 7.00 -17.26
N ALA A 21 -0.24 6.44 -16.33
CA ALA A 21 -0.74 7.13 -15.15
C ALA A 21 0.25 7.08 -13.97
N VAL A 22 1.27 6.21 -14.02
CA VAL A 22 2.24 6.05 -12.94
C VAL A 22 2.97 7.36 -12.64
N GLN A 23 3.59 7.99 -13.63
CA GLN A 23 4.33 9.24 -13.39
C GLN A 23 3.44 10.42 -12.95
N PRO A 24 2.25 10.65 -13.55
CA PRO A 24 1.35 11.71 -13.10
C PRO A 24 0.83 11.54 -11.66
N LEU A 25 0.52 10.30 -11.24
CA LEU A 25 -0.06 10.02 -9.93
C LEU A 25 0.97 10.10 -8.79
N SER A 26 2.26 9.92 -9.06
CA SER A 26 3.30 9.79 -8.00
C SER A 26 3.41 11.07 -7.18
N ARG A 27 3.25 12.23 -7.83
CA ARG A 27 3.28 13.55 -7.19
C ARG A 27 2.13 13.76 -6.19
N LEU A 28 1.05 12.98 -6.31
CA LEU A 28 -0.13 13.12 -5.45
C LEU A 28 -0.06 12.24 -4.19
N LEU A 29 0.95 11.37 -4.06
CA LEU A 29 1.19 10.61 -2.82
C LEU A 29 1.53 11.52 -1.63
N GLY A 30 2.10 12.70 -1.89
CA GLY A 30 2.38 13.73 -0.88
C GLY A 30 1.31 14.81 -0.72
N HIS A 31 0.15 14.67 -1.38
CA HIS A 31 -0.91 15.68 -1.36
C HIS A 31 -1.40 15.95 0.08
N GLU A 32 -1.81 17.18 0.43
CA GLU A 32 -2.24 17.54 1.79
C GLU A 32 -3.54 16.83 2.24
N ASP A 33 -4.47 16.65 1.30
CA ASP A 33 -5.72 15.93 1.53
C ASP A 33 -5.48 14.41 1.71
N PRO A 34 -5.81 13.83 2.87
CA PRO A 34 -5.65 12.40 3.13
C PRO A 34 -6.47 11.51 2.19
N ASN A 35 -7.63 11.97 1.73
CA ASN A 35 -8.46 11.21 0.80
C ASN A 35 -7.79 11.09 -0.57
N ILE A 36 -7.16 12.17 -1.06
CA ILE A 36 -6.39 12.11 -2.30
C ILE A 36 -5.21 11.15 -2.17
N ARG A 37 -4.41 11.26 -1.09
CA ARG A 37 -3.27 10.35 -0.87
C ARG A 37 -3.72 8.89 -0.87
N LYS A 38 -4.79 8.57 -0.14
CA LYS A 38 -5.34 7.22 -0.06
C LYS A 38 -5.78 6.72 -1.43
N GLN A 39 -6.57 7.48 -2.18
CA GLN A 39 -7.07 7.06 -3.49
C GLN A 39 -5.96 6.83 -4.50
N VAL A 40 -4.92 7.67 -4.49
CA VAL A 40 -3.73 7.51 -5.31
C VAL A 40 -2.96 6.25 -4.91
N ALA A 41 -2.76 6.02 -3.62
CA ALA A 41 -2.07 4.83 -3.15
C ALA A 41 -2.85 3.53 -3.44
N THR A 42 -4.18 3.54 -3.26
CA THR A 42 -5.05 2.42 -3.65
C THR A 42 -5.00 2.18 -5.15
N ALA A 43 -4.94 3.23 -5.98
CA ALA A 43 -4.81 3.06 -7.42
C ALA A 43 -3.50 2.33 -7.79
N TYR A 44 -2.39 2.68 -7.14
CA TYR A 44 -1.13 1.97 -7.31
C TYR A 44 -1.19 0.51 -6.87
N ALA A 45 -1.80 0.23 -5.72
CA ALA A 45 -1.99 -1.15 -5.27
C ALA A 45 -2.74 -2.01 -6.31
N LYS A 46 -3.75 -1.44 -6.96
CA LYS A 46 -4.54 -2.11 -8.02
C LYS A 46 -3.77 -2.30 -9.33
N MET A 47 -2.77 -1.46 -9.60
CA MET A 47 -1.87 -1.62 -10.74
C MET A 47 -0.93 -2.84 -10.59
N GLY A 48 -0.84 -3.45 -9.41
CA GLY A 48 0.01 -4.61 -9.15
C GLY A 48 1.48 -4.25 -8.97
N GLU A 49 2.39 -5.11 -9.44
CA GLU A 49 3.84 -5.00 -9.22
C GLU A 49 4.41 -3.61 -9.52
N MET A 50 4.07 -3.01 -10.67
CA MET A 50 4.59 -1.69 -11.03
C MET A 50 4.11 -0.58 -10.08
N GLY A 51 2.85 -0.63 -9.65
CA GLY A 51 2.33 0.34 -8.71
C GLY A 51 2.89 0.13 -7.29
N LEU A 52 3.10 -1.12 -6.89
CA LEU A 52 3.77 -1.45 -5.64
C LEU A 52 5.21 -0.93 -5.60
N ALA A 53 5.96 -1.04 -6.69
CA ALA A 53 7.31 -0.47 -6.78
C ALA A 53 7.32 1.04 -6.49
N VAL A 54 6.32 1.77 -6.99
CA VAL A 54 6.17 3.22 -6.74
C VAL A 54 5.84 3.50 -5.26
N LEU A 55 4.96 2.71 -4.65
CA LEU A 55 4.65 2.84 -3.23
C LEU A 55 5.85 2.54 -2.34
N GLN A 56 6.66 1.53 -2.70
CA GLN A 56 7.89 1.18 -2.02
C GLN A 56 8.91 2.33 -2.08
N GLU A 57 9.16 2.88 -3.27
CA GLU A 57 10.06 4.02 -3.44
C GLU A 57 9.59 5.24 -2.64
N ALA A 58 8.30 5.57 -2.72
CA ALA A 58 7.72 6.69 -2.00
C ALA A 58 7.82 6.52 -0.47
N PHE A 59 7.60 5.31 0.03
CA PHE A 59 7.72 5.00 1.46
C PHE A 59 9.17 5.13 1.95
N GLU A 60 10.15 4.59 1.22
CA GLU A 60 11.56 4.71 1.59
C GLU A 60 12.03 6.17 1.52
N GLY A 61 11.57 6.93 0.52
CA GLY A 61 11.80 8.37 0.44
C GLY A 61 11.25 9.10 1.66
N ALA A 62 10.03 8.76 2.09
CA ALA A 62 9.41 9.32 3.29
C ALA A 62 10.10 8.90 4.59
N TRP A 63 10.82 7.78 4.61
CA TRP A 63 11.59 7.34 5.77
C TRP A 63 12.77 8.28 6.07
N GLN A 64 13.37 8.85 5.02
CA GLN A 64 14.53 9.73 5.13
C GLN A 64 14.18 11.21 5.39
N GLN A 65 12.89 11.55 5.30
CA GLN A 65 12.42 12.94 5.36
C GLN A 65 11.85 13.28 6.74
N LYS A 66 12.20 14.48 7.24
CA LYS A 66 11.68 15.04 8.50
C LYS A 66 10.45 15.92 8.33
N GLU A 67 9.85 15.95 7.14
CA GLU A 67 8.66 16.77 6.85
C GLU A 67 7.40 16.14 7.45
N ASN A 68 6.45 16.98 7.89
CA ASN A 68 5.20 16.54 8.53
C ASN A 68 4.36 15.61 7.64
N ASN A 69 4.45 15.71 6.31
CA ASN A 69 3.68 14.85 5.41
C ASN A 69 4.25 13.43 5.26
N ALA A 70 5.51 13.21 5.65
CA ALA A 70 6.17 11.92 5.52
C ALA A 70 5.48 10.83 6.35
N VAL A 71 5.08 11.14 7.59
CA VAL A 71 4.35 10.19 8.45
C VAL A 71 3.00 9.81 7.84
N HIS A 72 2.31 10.76 7.21
CA HIS A 72 1.02 10.53 6.60
C HIS A 72 1.11 9.65 5.36
N LEU A 73 2.17 9.78 4.56
CA LEU A 73 2.45 8.89 3.44
C LEU A 73 2.73 7.47 3.94
N ARG A 74 3.62 7.31 4.94
CA ARG A 74 3.93 5.99 5.52
C ARG A 74 2.69 5.29 6.10
N LEU A 75 1.85 6.03 6.81
CA LEU A 75 0.55 5.54 7.29
C LEU A 75 -0.38 5.12 6.14
N THR A 76 -0.42 5.92 5.08
CA THR A 76 -1.28 5.64 3.91
C THR A 76 -0.85 4.33 3.23
N VAL A 77 0.46 4.12 3.05
CA VAL A 77 1.00 2.88 2.48
C VAL A 77 0.62 1.67 3.35
N MET A 78 0.79 1.76 4.68
CA MET A 78 0.40 0.67 5.58
C MET A 78 -1.11 0.36 5.54
N THR A 79 -1.94 1.41 5.48
CA THR A 79 -3.39 1.25 5.35
C THR A 79 -3.76 0.52 4.04
N VAL A 80 -3.15 0.91 2.93
CA VAL A 80 -3.38 0.25 1.63
C VAL A 80 -2.92 -1.19 1.66
N TYR A 81 -1.74 -1.48 2.21
CA TYR A 81 -1.26 -2.87 2.33
C TYR A 81 -2.17 -3.73 3.20
N LEU A 82 -2.78 -3.17 4.24
CA LEU A 82 -3.78 -3.89 5.05
C LEU A 82 -5.01 -4.27 4.23
N GLU A 83 -5.49 -3.36 3.38
CA GLU A 83 -6.61 -3.61 2.47
C GLU A 83 -6.20 -4.62 1.38
N MET A 84 -4.95 -4.57 0.89
CA MET A 84 -4.44 -5.49 -0.12
C MET A 84 -4.39 -6.95 0.30
N VAL A 85 -4.26 -7.25 1.61
CA VAL A 85 -4.25 -8.64 2.11
C VAL A 85 -5.44 -9.44 1.57
N GLU A 86 -6.60 -8.79 1.41
CA GLU A 86 -7.84 -9.42 0.97
C GLU A 86 -7.95 -9.56 -0.56
N PHE A 87 -7.39 -8.63 -1.33
CA PHE A 87 -7.61 -8.58 -2.80
C PHE A 87 -6.38 -8.98 -3.64
N HIS A 88 -5.17 -8.88 -3.07
CA HIS A 88 -3.91 -9.23 -3.73
C HIS A 88 -2.98 -10.03 -2.79
N PRO A 89 -3.45 -11.16 -2.24
CA PRO A 89 -2.67 -11.95 -1.28
C PRO A 89 -1.34 -12.45 -1.85
N ASP A 90 -1.26 -12.67 -3.15
CA ASP A 90 -0.07 -13.21 -3.82
C ASP A 90 1.06 -12.18 -3.95
N LEU A 91 0.74 -10.88 -3.84
CA LEU A 91 1.71 -9.78 -3.84
C LEU A 91 2.18 -9.39 -2.43
N MET A 92 1.58 -9.98 -1.39
CA MET A 92 1.93 -9.61 -0.01
C MET A 92 3.38 -9.98 0.32
N GLY A 93 3.91 -11.06 -0.27
CA GLY A 93 5.31 -11.47 -0.11
C GLY A 93 6.31 -10.36 -0.45
N ASP A 94 6.05 -9.62 -1.53
CA ASP A 94 6.95 -8.57 -2.02
C ASP A 94 6.93 -7.31 -1.15
N VAL A 95 5.82 -7.03 -0.46
CA VAL A 95 5.69 -5.86 0.41
C VAL A 95 6.08 -6.15 1.86
N LEU A 96 6.14 -7.41 2.27
CA LEU A 96 6.48 -7.81 3.64
C LEU A 96 7.82 -7.23 4.14
N PRO A 97 8.93 -7.18 3.37
CA PRO A 97 10.18 -6.58 3.85
C PRO A 97 10.00 -5.13 4.30
N LEU A 98 9.19 -4.36 3.57
CA LEU A 98 8.88 -2.97 3.89
C LEU A 98 7.93 -2.86 5.08
N VAL A 99 6.93 -3.73 5.18
CA VAL A 99 6.04 -3.81 6.34
C VAL A 99 6.83 -4.13 7.62
N VAL A 100 7.77 -5.07 7.55
CA VAL A 100 8.65 -5.42 8.68
C VAL A 100 9.48 -4.22 9.11
N ARG A 101 10.06 -3.49 8.14
CA ARG A 101 10.77 -2.23 8.43
C ARG A 101 9.88 -1.20 9.12
N ALA A 102 8.61 -1.10 8.73
CA ALA A 102 7.64 -0.18 9.32
C ALA A 102 7.30 -0.50 10.80
N LEU A 103 7.63 -1.68 11.31
CA LEU A 103 7.51 -2.00 12.74
C LEU A 103 8.46 -1.16 13.62
N ASP A 104 9.55 -0.65 13.03
CA ASP A 104 10.53 0.20 13.72
C ASP A 104 10.25 1.71 13.55
N ASP A 105 9.15 2.10 12.89
CA ASP A 105 8.85 3.51 12.56
C ASP A 105 8.66 4.39 13.79
N GLU A 106 9.30 5.55 13.89
CA GLU A 106 9.16 6.45 15.05
C GLU A 106 7.70 6.77 15.44
N ASN A 107 6.78 6.77 14.47
CA ASN A 107 5.36 6.99 14.73
C ASN A 107 4.64 5.69 15.15
N TRP A 108 4.07 5.71 16.36
CA TRP A 108 3.36 4.56 16.93
C TRP A 108 2.23 4.00 16.05
N LEU A 109 1.53 4.86 15.31
CA LEU A 109 0.39 4.43 14.48
C LEU A 109 0.88 3.68 13.24
N VAL A 110 2.03 4.07 12.68
CA VAL A 110 2.67 3.32 11.59
C VAL A 110 3.07 1.94 12.08
N LYS A 111 3.75 1.85 13.24
CA LYS A 111 4.10 0.57 13.86
C LYS A 111 2.88 -0.33 14.07
N ALA A 112 1.80 0.23 14.63
CA ALA A 112 0.59 -0.52 14.92
C ALA A 112 -0.07 -1.05 13.65
N GLN A 113 -0.15 -0.25 12.58
CA GLN A 113 -0.68 -0.73 11.31
C GLN A 113 0.22 -1.77 10.66
N ALA A 114 1.54 -1.59 10.68
CA ALA A 114 2.49 -2.58 10.18
C ALA A 114 2.31 -3.93 10.88
N ALA A 115 2.16 -3.93 12.21
CA ALA A 115 1.88 -5.14 12.97
C ALA A 115 0.55 -5.82 12.57
N GLN A 116 -0.49 -5.03 12.28
CA GLN A 116 -1.75 -5.56 11.76
C GLN A 116 -1.59 -6.20 10.38
N VAL A 117 -0.84 -5.57 9.47
CA VAL A 117 -0.56 -6.13 8.14
C VAL A 117 0.15 -7.47 8.26
N VAL A 118 1.19 -7.57 9.10
CA VAL A 118 1.89 -8.84 9.36
C VAL A 118 0.93 -9.89 9.90
N GLY A 119 0.16 -9.56 10.94
CA GLY A 119 -0.78 -10.51 11.56
C GLY A 119 -1.85 -11.01 10.59
N ARG A 120 -2.46 -10.11 9.80
CA ARG A 120 -3.45 -10.49 8.79
C ARG A 120 -2.86 -11.32 7.67
N THR A 121 -1.65 -10.98 7.20
CA THR A 121 -0.96 -11.74 6.15
C THR A 121 -0.66 -13.15 6.64
N ALA A 122 -0.13 -13.30 7.85
CA ALA A 122 0.13 -14.60 8.45
C ALA A 122 -1.16 -15.43 8.61
N GLN A 123 -2.23 -14.84 9.13
CA GLN A 123 -3.52 -15.51 9.27
C GLN A 123 -4.08 -15.98 7.92
N MET A 124 -3.98 -15.15 6.89
CA MET A 124 -4.42 -15.49 5.53
C MET A 124 -3.61 -16.66 4.95
N LEU A 125 -2.28 -16.65 5.11
CA LEU A 125 -1.41 -17.72 4.64
C LEU A 125 -1.69 -19.05 5.36
N SER A 126 -1.82 -19.03 6.69
CA SER A 126 -2.20 -20.22 7.46
C SER A 126 -3.56 -20.77 7.06
N LEU A 127 -4.54 -19.90 6.77
CA LEU A 127 -5.84 -20.32 6.26
C LEU A 127 -5.71 -20.97 4.88
N LYS A 128 -4.94 -20.38 3.95
CA LYS A 128 -4.69 -20.96 2.62
C LYS A 128 -4.05 -22.35 2.72
N GLU A 129 -3.07 -22.52 3.61
CA GLU A 129 -2.40 -23.81 3.84
C GLU A 129 -3.39 -24.86 4.38
N SER A 130 -4.24 -24.50 5.34
CA SER A 130 -5.25 -25.42 5.90
C SER A 130 -6.34 -25.86 4.92
N LEU A 131 -6.55 -25.08 3.84
CA LEU A 131 -7.54 -25.36 2.79
C LEU A 131 -6.92 -26.03 1.56
N ALA A 132 -5.60 -26.20 1.51
CA ALA A 132 -4.95 -26.92 0.43
C ALA A 132 -5.43 -28.38 0.47
N PRO A 133 -5.81 -28.98 -0.69
CA PRO A 133 -6.20 -30.38 -0.72
C PRO A 133 -5.05 -31.23 -0.17
N GLU A 134 -5.34 -32.15 0.74
CA GLU A 134 -4.35 -33.12 1.23
C GLU A 134 -3.78 -33.87 0.02
N ASP A 135 -2.45 -33.91 -0.10
CA ASP A 135 -1.78 -34.68 -1.14
C ASP A 135 -2.28 -36.13 -1.07
N PRO A 136 -2.91 -36.67 -2.14
CA PRO A 136 -3.34 -38.05 -2.13
C PRO A 136 -2.11 -38.95 -2.07
N LEU A 137 -1.96 -39.66 -0.95
CA LEU A 137 -0.96 -40.70 -0.71
C LEU A 137 -0.94 -41.77 -1.82
#